data_AF-A0A9X8DR87-F1
#
_entry.id   AF-A0A9X8DR87-F1
#
_cell.length_a   1.000
_cell.length_b   1.000
_cell.length_c   1.000
_cell.angle_alpha   90.00
_cell.angle_beta   90.00
_cell.angle_gamma   90.00
#
_symmetry.space_group_name_H-M   'P 1'
#
loop_
_entity.id
_entity.type
_entity.pdbx_description
1 polymer ?
#
loop_
_entity_poly.entity_id
_entity_poly.type
_entity_poly.pdbx_seq_one_letter_code
_entity_poly.pdbx_strand_id
1 'polypeptide(L)'
;FHGVVVGSGSVAEICLSGVDAGKSRNGLAKAIYSALFDWLVDRINVATAEMTGALPMNDVGVSRFIGILDIFGFEILAVNSFEQLCINYTNEMLQQQFNQHVFVYEQDVYVEEGIDWSKLSFQDNIPCLELIEKRPLGILILLDEQALMGRRASDDNFIQ
;
A
#
# COMPACT_ATOMS: atom_id res chain seq x y z
N PHE A 1 19.16 17.24 21.50
CA PHE A 1 17.90 16.50 21.36
C PHE A 1 17.92 15.38 22.38
N HIS A 2 17.11 15.49 23.43
CA HIS A 2 16.99 14.45 24.46
C HIS A 2 15.90 13.47 24.02
N GLY A 3 16.21 12.17 24.00
CA GLY A 3 15.24 11.10 23.87
C GLY A 3 14.79 10.64 25.25
N VAL A 4 13.59 10.09 25.33
CA VAL A 4 13.05 9.50 26.57
C VAL A 4 12.94 8.00 26.37
N VAL A 5 13.56 7.22 27.26
CA VAL A 5 13.34 5.78 27.32
C VAL A 5 12.59 5.46 28.59
N VAL A 6 11.49 4.72 28.43
CA VAL A 6 10.67 4.24 29.54
C VAL A 6 10.98 2.77 29.75
N GLY A 7 11.46 2.43 30.94
CA GLY A 7 11.79 1.06 31.33
C GLY A 7 11.41 0.80 32.79
N SER A 8 10.65 -0.28 33.03
CA SER A 8 10.33 -0.82 34.35
C SER A 8 9.93 0.23 35.41
N GLY A 9 9.08 1.20 35.03
CA GLY A 9 8.58 2.25 35.93
C GLY A 9 9.49 3.47 36.10
N SER A 10 10.61 3.56 35.36
CA SER A 10 11.51 4.71 35.35
C SER A 10 11.60 5.35 33.96
N VAL A 11 11.73 6.68 33.95
CA VAL A 11 11.91 7.51 32.76
C VAL A 11 13.35 8.01 32.79
N ALA A 12 14.15 7.64 31.79
CA ALA A 12 15.51 8.14 31.63
C ALA A 12 15.61 9.05 30.40
N GLU A 13 16.20 10.23 30.59
CA GLU A 13 16.60 11.07 29.47
C GLU A 13 17.94 10.60 28.92
N ILE A 14 17.99 10.41 27.60
CA ILE A 14 19.19 9.95 26.89
C ILE A 14 19.56 11.01 25.86
N CYS A 15 20.85 11.36 25.82
CA CYS A 15 21.37 12.17 24.72
C CYS A 15 21.37 11.34 23.43
N LEU A 16 20.63 11.78 22.42
CA LEU A 16 20.64 11.14 21.11
C LEU A 16 21.97 11.38 20.39
N SER A 17 22.45 10.37 19.66
CA SER A 17 23.56 10.55 18.74
C SER A 17 23.17 11.52 17.61
N GLY A 18 24.16 12.11 16.92
CA GLY A 18 23.88 12.97 15.76
C GLY A 18 23.10 12.24 14.65
N VAL A 19 23.36 10.95 14.46
CA VAL A 19 22.66 10.09 13.49
C VAL A 19 21.20 9.88 13.90
N ASP A 20 20.95 9.54 15.17
CA ASP A 20 19.59 9.30 15.66
C ASP A 20 18.77 10.59 15.69
N ALA A 21 19.38 11.71 16.09
CA ALA A 21 18.75 13.03 16.01
C ALA A 21 18.37 13.40 14.56
N GLY A 22 19.24 13.07 13.59
CA GLY A 22 18.96 13.25 12.16
C GLY A 22 17.78 12.39 11.69
N LYS A 23 17.72 11.12 12.10
CA LYS A 23 16.59 10.22 11.82
C LYS A 23 15.29 10.75 12.42
N SER A 24 15.29 11.17 13.69
CA SER A 24 14.12 11.74 14.35
C SER A 24 13.65 13.02 13.66
N ARG A 25 14.57 13.92 13.28
CA ARG A 25 14.23 15.13 12.51
C ARG A 25 13.56 14.79 11.19
N ASN A 26 14.14 13.85 10.42
CA ASN A 26 13.58 13.44 9.13
C ASN A 26 12.22 12.75 9.31
N GLY A 27 12.06 11.92 10.33
CA GLY A 27 10.78 11.29 10.68
C GLY A 27 9.71 12.32 11.01
N LEU A 28 10.05 13.32 11.84
CA LEU A 28 9.13 14.42 12.17
C LEU A 28 8.73 15.22 10.93
N ALA A 29 9.69 15.56 10.05
CA ALA A 29 9.40 16.29 8.81
C ALA A 29 8.43 15.52 7.90
N LYS A 30 8.66 14.20 7.73
CA LYS A 30 7.76 13.33 6.97
C LYS A 30 6.37 13.25 7.60
N ALA A 31 6.28 13.12 8.93
CA ALA A 31 5.01 13.06 9.65
C ALA A 31 4.20 14.36 9.52
N ILE A 32 4.84 15.52 9.67
CA ILE A 32 4.18 16.82 9.48
C ILE A 32 3.66 16.98 8.06
N TYR A 33 4.47 16.60 7.06
CA TYR A 33 4.06 16.67 5.66
C TYR A 33 2.86 15.76 5.37
N SER A 34 2.90 14.51 5.85
CA SER A 34 1.78 13.56 5.71
C SER A 34 0.51 14.10 6.36
N ALA A 35 0.59 14.56 7.61
CA ALA A 35 -0.56 15.09 8.34
C ALA A 35 -1.16 16.34 7.67
N LEU A 36 -0.32 17.20 7.10
CA LEU A 36 -0.79 18.36 6.33
C LEU A 36 -1.50 17.92 5.05
N PHE A 37 -0.95 16.94 4.33
CA PHE A 37 -1.54 16.42 3.11
C PHE A 37 -2.91 15.78 3.39
N ASP A 38 -2.99 14.91 4.41
CA ASP A 38 -4.24 14.27 4.83
C ASP A 38 -5.28 15.32 5.22
N TRP A 39 -4.88 16.33 6.00
CA TRP A 39 -5.75 17.45 6.35
C TRP A 39 -6.27 18.19 5.11
N LEU A 40 -5.43 18.45 4.12
CA LEU A 40 -5.86 19.11 2.88
C LEU A 40 -6.90 18.28 2.13
N VAL A 41 -6.66 16.97 1.99
CA VAL A 41 -7.61 16.04 1.36
C VAL A 41 -8.95 16.05 2.08
N ASP A 42 -8.94 15.98 3.41
CA ASP A 42 -10.15 16.05 4.23
C ASP A 42 -10.91 17.36 4.03
N ARG A 43 -10.21 18.51 3.98
CA ARG A 43 -10.83 19.81 3.74
C ARG A 43 -11.50 19.87 2.37
N ILE A 44 -10.88 19.31 1.33
CA ILE A 44 -11.44 19.24 -0.02
C ILE A 44 -12.67 18.33 -0.05
N ASN A 45 -12.61 17.17 0.64
CA ASN A 45 -13.71 16.23 0.72
C ASN A 45 -14.94 16.85 1.39
N VAL A 46 -14.75 17.55 2.53
CA VAL A 46 -15.85 18.26 3.22
C VAL A 46 -16.48 19.33 2.32
N ALA A 47 -15.66 20.17 1.68
CA ALA A 47 -16.17 21.22 0.80
C ALA A 47 -16.94 20.65 -0.40
N THR A 48 -16.47 19.54 -0.97
CA THR A 48 -17.12 18.89 -2.13
C THR A 48 -18.44 18.23 -1.73
N ALA A 49 -18.49 17.58 -0.57
CA ALA A 49 -19.71 16.98 -0.03
C ALA A 49 -20.79 18.05 0.24
N GLU A 50 -20.42 19.18 0.85
CA GLU A 50 -21.32 20.32 1.06
C GLU A 50 -21.88 20.89 -0.26
N MET A 51 -21.04 21.00 -1.29
CA MET A 51 -21.46 21.51 -2.60
C MET A 51 -22.39 20.56 -3.38
N THR A 52 -22.14 19.26 -3.29
CA THR A 52 -22.86 18.24 -4.07
C THR A 52 -24.08 17.66 -3.33
N GLY A 53 -24.20 17.92 -2.02
CA GLY A 53 -25.19 17.27 -1.17
C GLY A 53 -24.94 15.77 -1.02
N ALA A 54 -23.76 15.28 -1.40
CA ALA A 54 -23.39 13.88 -1.24
C ALA A 54 -23.28 13.56 0.26
N LEU A 55 -23.99 12.51 0.68
CA LEU A 55 -23.85 11.98 2.03
C LEU A 55 -22.44 11.41 2.20
N PRO A 56 -21.85 11.47 3.41
CA PRO A 56 -20.61 10.77 3.70
C PRO A 56 -20.77 9.29 3.34
N MET A 57 -19.80 8.72 2.61
CA MET A 57 -19.84 7.31 2.13
C MET A 57 -19.91 6.25 3.24
N ASN A 58 -19.93 6.67 4.51
CA ASN A 58 -20.02 5.81 5.68
C ASN A 58 -21.46 5.37 5.98
N ASP A 59 -22.46 5.89 5.27
CA ASP A 59 -23.85 5.46 5.41
C ASP A 59 -24.08 4.17 4.62
N VAL A 60 -24.67 3.15 5.26
CA VAL A 60 -24.73 1.73 4.83
C VAL A 60 -25.65 1.50 3.61
N GLY A 61 -26.06 2.57 2.92
CA GLY A 61 -26.71 2.50 1.62
C GLY A 61 -25.68 2.37 0.51
N VAL A 62 -25.93 1.49 -0.47
CA VAL A 62 -25.09 1.36 -1.68
C VAL A 62 -25.16 2.67 -2.47
N SER A 63 -24.31 3.63 -2.13
CA SER A 63 -24.13 4.85 -2.90
C SER A 63 -23.41 4.46 -4.19
N ARG A 64 -24.13 4.53 -5.32
CA ARG A 64 -23.51 4.37 -6.63
C ARG A 64 -22.63 5.59 -6.88
N PHE A 65 -21.38 5.36 -7.21
CA PHE A 65 -20.43 6.43 -7.53
C PHE A 65 -19.63 6.08 -8.79
N ILE A 66 -19.04 7.10 -9.40
CA ILE A 66 -18.08 6.96 -10.49
C ILE A 66 -16.70 7.24 -9.90
N GLY A 67 -15.88 6.20 -9.80
CA GLY A 67 -14.50 6.32 -9.36
C GLY A 67 -13.58 6.59 -10.55
N ILE A 68 -12.64 7.51 -10.38
CA ILE A 68 -11.52 7.72 -11.29
C ILE A 68 -10.25 7.39 -10.51
N LEU A 69 -9.45 6.48 -11.05
CA LEU A 69 -8.18 6.08 -10.47
C LEU A 69 -7.04 6.62 -11.35
N ASP A 70 -6.21 7.48 -10.77
CA ASP A 70 -4.98 7.99 -11.38
C ASP A 70 -3.79 7.44 -10.59
N ILE A 71 -2.99 6.60 -11.24
CA ILE A 71 -1.88 5.87 -10.63
C ILE A 71 -0.70 5.77 -11.60
N PHE A 72 0.50 5.62 -11.05
CA PHE A 72 1.71 5.36 -11.84
C PHE A 72 1.65 3.99 -12.51
N GLY A 73 2.10 3.90 -13.77
CA GLY A 73 2.33 2.61 -14.44
C GLY A 73 3.56 1.87 -13.91
N PHE A 74 3.87 0.71 -14.48
CA PHE A 74 5.08 -0.04 -14.14
C PHE A 74 6.35 0.81 -14.33
N GLU A 75 7.25 0.75 -13.35
CA GLU A 75 8.55 1.43 -13.36
C GLU A 75 9.70 0.44 -13.44
N ILE A 76 10.62 0.70 -14.37
CA ILE A 76 11.87 -0.03 -14.52
C ILE A 76 13.01 0.98 -14.67
N LEU A 77 13.69 1.26 -13.57
CA LEU A 77 14.82 2.18 -13.52
C LEU A 77 16.15 1.41 -13.51
N ALA A 78 17.26 2.15 -13.68
CA ALA A 78 18.60 1.58 -13.57
C ALA A 78 18.89 0.99 -12.18
N VAL A 79 18.32 1.59 -11.14
CA VAL A 79 18.30 1.08 -9.77
C VAL A 79 16.88 1.22 -9.25
N ASN A 80 16.26 0.10 -8.88
CA ASN A 80 14.91 0.07 -8.31
C ASN A 80 15.01 -0.10 -6.79
N SER A 81 14.31 0.75 -6.05
CA SER A 81 14.26 0.73 -4.59
C SER A 81 12.93 0.15 -4.10
N PHE A 82 12.70 0.18 -2.80
CA PHE A 82 11.44 -0.21 -2.16
C PHE A 82 10.23 0.52 -2.78
N GLU A 83 10.40 1.79 -3.17
CA GLU A 83 9.36 2.57 -3.81
C GLU A 83 8.88 1.95 -5.13
N GLN A 84 9.80 1.52 -6.00
CA GLN A 84 9.45 0.84 -7.25
C GLN A 84 8.79 -0.52 -6.99
N LEU A 85 9.19 -1.24 -5.95
CA LEU A 85 8.50 -2.47 -5.55
C LEU A 85 7.03 -2.19 -5.20
N CYS A 86 6.74 -1.15 -4.41
CA CYS A 86 5.37 -0.77 -4.08
C CYS A 86 4.55 -0.35 -5.31
N ILE A 87 5.16 0.42 -6.22
CA ILE A 87 4.50 0.86 -7.46
C ILE A 87 4.18 -0.34 -8.35
N ASN A 88 5.15 -1.21 -8.59
CA ASN A 88 4.98 -2.38 -9.45
C ASN A 88 4.02 -3.41 -8.83
N TYR A 89 4.06 -3.60 -7.51
CA TYR A 89 3.08 -4.43 -6.80
C TYR A 89 1.64 -3.91 -6.98
N THR A 90 1.44 -2.61 -6.88
CA THR A 90 0.12 -1.99 -7.12
C THR A 90 -0.36 -2.24 -8.56
N ASN A 91 0.54 -2.12 -9.54
CA ASN A 91 0.21 -2.43 -10.94
C ASN A 91 -0.12 -3.92 -11.13
N GLU A 92 0.60 -4.82 -10.47
CA GLU A 92 0.32 -6.26 -10.52
C GLU A 92 -1.07 -6.59 -9.95
N MET A 93 -1.45 -5.94 -8.84
CA MET A 93 -2.78 -6.07 -8.25
C MET A 93 -3.88 -5.60 -9.21
N LEU A 94 -3.66 -4.48 -9.91
CA LEU A 94 -4.60 -3.99 -10.91
C LEU A 94 -4.66 -4.88 -12.15
N GLN A 95 -3.53 -5.46 -12.58
CA GLN A 95 -3.51 -6.44 -13.66
C GLN A 95 -4.33 -7.68 -13.29
N GLN A 96 -4.26 -8.13 -12.03
CA GLN A 96 -5.07 -9.25 -11.56
C GLN A 96 -6.57 -8.91 -11.54
N GLN A 97 -6.93 -7.71 -11.07
CA GLN A 97 -8.32 -7.24 -11.13
C GLN A 97 -8.84 -7.17 -12.58
N PHE A 98 -8.02 -6.65 -13.50
CA PHE A 98 -8.33 -6.63 -14.93
C PHE A 98 -8.54 -8.05 -15.48
N ASN A 99 -7.62 -8.96 -15.18
CA ASN A 99 -7.69 -10.34 -15.64
C ASN A 99 -8.97 -11.04 -15.13
N GLN A 100 -9.31 -10.84 -13.86
CA GLN A 100 -10.52 -11.38 -13.27
C GLN A 100 -11.79 -10.81 -13.91
N HIS A 101 -11.85 -9.49 -14.12
CA HIS A 101 -13.07 -8.87 -14.64
C HIS A 101 -13.30 -9.15 -16.13
N VAL A 102 -12.26 -9.00 -16.95
CA VAL A 102 -12.35 -9.15 -18.41
C VAL A 102 -12.40 -10.62 -18.81
N PHE A 103 -11.63 -11.50 -18.16
CA PHE A 103 -11.56 -12.89 -18.59
C PHE A 103 -12.46 -13.81 -17.77
N VAL A 104 -12.52 -13.69 -16.45
CA VAL A 104 -13.29 -14.66 -15.65
C VAL A 104 -14.78 -14.28 -15.64
N TYR A 105 -15.08 -13.07 -15.18
CA TYR A 105 -16.47 -12.63 -15.01
C TYR A 105 -17.23 -12.55 -16.34
N GLU A 106 -16.59 -12.03 -17.40
CA GLU A 106 -17.24 -11.95 -18.71
C GLU A 106 -17.55 -13.35 -19.29
N GLN A 107 -16.67 -14.34 -19.06
CA GLN A 107 -16.94 -15.72 -19.44
C GLN A 107 -18.10 -16.34 -18.65
N ASP A 108 -18.19 -16.04 -17.35
CA ASP A 108 -19.31 -16.50 -16.53
C ASP A 108 -20.66 -15.95 -17.05
N VAL A 109 -20.69 -14.68 -17.47
CA VAL A 109 -21.88 -14.07 -18.10
C VAL A 109 -22.24 -14.75 -19.42
N TYR A 110 -21.27 -15.06 -20.29
CA TYR A 110 -21.55 -15.78 -21.54
C TYR A 110 -22.17 -17.16 -21.28
N VAL A 111 -21.71 -17.88 -20.25
CA VAL A 111 -22.26 -19.17 -19.85
C VAL A 111 -23.68 -19.03 -19.29
N GLU A 112 -23.93 -18.02 -18.44
CA GLU A 112 -25.26 -17.75 -17.89
C GLU A 112 -26.30 -17.39 -18.96
N GLU A 113 -25.88 -16.63 -19.98
CA GLU A 113 -26.73 -16.24 -21.11
C GLU A 113 -26.84 -17.33 -22.20
N GLY A 114 -26.16 -18.47 -22.04
CA GLY A 114 -26.19 -19.59 -22.98
C GLY A 114 -25.56 -19.30 -24.34
N ILE A 115 -24.59 -18.37 -24.38
CA ILE A 115 -23.86 -17.99 -25.59
C ILE A 115 -22.72 -18.98 -25.83
N ASP A 116 -22.68 -19.58 -27.03
CA ASP A 116 -21.60 -20.49 -27.42
C ASP A 116 -20.28 -19.71 -27.55
N TRP A 117 -19.37 -19.94 -26.61
CA TRP A 117 -18.09 -19.24 -26.51
C TRP A 117 -16.94 -20.24 -26.24
N SER A 118 -15.81 -20.04 -26.90
CA SER A 118 -14.58 -20.81 -26.66
C SER A 118 -13.81 -20.23 -25.49
N LYS A 119 -13.63 -21.01 -24.41
CA LYS A 119 -12.93 -20.56 -23.20
C LYS A 119 -11.56 -19.96 -23.56
N LEU A 120 -11.35 -18.70 -23.20
CA LEU A 120 -10.11 -17.99 -23.49
C LEU A 120 -9.11 -18.25 -22.34
N SER A 121 -7.93 -18.76 -22.69
CA SER A 121 -6.82 -18.91 -21.74
C SER A 121 -6.03 -17.61 -21.65
N PHE A 122 -5.81 -17.11 -20.43
CA PHE A 122 -4.95 -15.96 -20.17
C PHE A 122 -3.80 -16.35 -19.24
N GLN A 123 -2.77 -15.53 -19.20
CA GLN A 123 -1.66 -15.69 -18.26
C GLN A 123 -2.04 -15.08 -16.92
N ASP A 124 -2.17 -15.93 -15.91
CA ASP A 124 -2.48 -15.52 -14.55
C ASP A 124 -1.22 -14.99 -13.84
N ASN A 125 -1.36 -13.87 -13.15
CA ASN A 125 -0.29 -13.22 -12.40
C ASN A 125 -0.39 -13.44 -10.88
N ILE A 126 -1.35 -14.23 -10.40
CA ILE A 126 -1.44 -14.69 -9.00
C ILE A 126 -0.09 -15.18 -8.46
N PRO A 127 0.73 -15.99 -9.17
CA PRO A 127 2.00 -16.45 -8.61
C PRO A 127 2.96 -15.30 -8.25
N CYS A 128 2.93 -14.19 -9.01
CA CYS A 128 3.74 -13.01 -8.72
C CYS A 128 3.22 -12.27 -7.49
N LEU A 129 1.90 -12.13 -7.37
CA LEU A 129 1.25 -11.52 -6.22
C LEU A 129 1.53 -12.33 -4.94
N GLU A 130 1.34 -13.64 -5.01
CA GLU A 130 1.60 -14.53 -3.89
C GLU A 130 3.05 -14.44 -3.41
N LEU A 131 4.03 -14.33 -4.32
CA LEU A 131 5.42 -14.13 -3.94
C LEU A 131 5.62 -12.85 -3.11
N ILE A 132 4.88 -11.78 -3.41
CA ILE A 132 5.04 -10.48 -2.74
C ILE A 132 4.31 -10.44 -1.40
N GLU A 133 3.06 -10.91 -1.32
CA GLU A 133 2.19 -10.66 -0.15
C GLU A 133 1.83 -11.91 0.68
N LYS A 134 1.98 -13.13 0.14
CA LYS A 134 1.38 -14.32 0.76
C LYS A 134 2.06 -14.68 2.07
N ARG A 135 1.27 -14.82 3.13
CA ARG A 135 1.77 -15.33 4.41
C ARG A 135 2.12 -16.83 4.33
N PRO A 136 3.15 -17.29 5.06
CA PRO A 136 4.04 -16.51 5.91
C PRO A 136 5.32 -16.02 5.20
N LEU A 137 5.56 -16.40 3.93
CA LEU A 137 6.87 -16.25 3.28
C LEU A 137 6.94 -15.18 2.18
N GLY A 138 5.92 -14.35 2.04
CA GLY A 138 5.90 -13.28 1.05
C GLY A 138 6.95 -12.22 1.34
N ILE A 139 7.50 -11.60 0.30
CA ILE A 139 8.58 -10.59 0.40
C ILE A 139 8.23 -9.50 1.43
N LEU A 140 7.01 -8.97 1.40
CA LEU A 140 6.59 -7.92 2.34
C LEU A 140 6.47 -8.42 3.78
N ILE A 141 6.11 -9.69 3.97
CA ILE A 141 6.01 -10.32 5.29
C ILE A 141 7.42 -10.49 5.89
N LEU A 142 8.35 -11.02 5.11
CA LEU A 142 9.74 -11.19 5.53
C LEU A 142 10.42 -9.85 5.79
N LEU A 143 10.10 -8.82 5.00
CA LEU A 143 10.62 -7.46 5.21
C LEU A 143 10.13 -6.87 6.54
N ASP A 144 8.85 -7.04 6.87
CA ASP A 144 8.27 -6.58 8.15
C ASP A 144 8.91 -7.33 9.33
N GLU A 145 9.07 -8.65 9.23
CA GLU A 145 9.76 -9.44 10.25
C GLU A 145 11.21 -8.98 10.49
N GLN A 146 11.96 -8.70 9.43
CA GLN A 146 13.32 -8.17 9.54
C GLN A 146 13.34 -6.78 10.17
N ALA A 147 12.41 -5.88 9.80
CA ALA A 147 12.32 -4.55 10.38
C ALA A 147 12.03 -4.59 11.90
N LEU A 148 11.28 -5.59 12.37
CA LEU A 148 10.97 -5.79 13.78
C LEU A 148 12.14 -6.35 14.60
N MET A 149 13.22 -6.83 13.98
CA MET A 149 14.40 -7.35 14.68
C MET A 149 15.28 -6.27 15.35
N GLY A 150 14.92 -4.99 15.22
CA GLY A 150 15.59 -3.88 15.87
C GLY A 150 17.07 -3.79 15.49
N ARG A 151 17.99 -3.91 16.45
CA ARG A 151 19.45 -3.80 16.19
C ARG A 151 20.03 -4.92 15.32
N ARG A 152 19.30 -6.01 15.11
CA ARG A 152 19.73 -7.15 14.27
C ARG A 152 19.21 -7.08 12.84
N ALA A 153 18.32 -6.12 12.55
CA ALA A 153 17.81 -5.88 11.22
C ALA A 153 18.96 -5.42 10.30
N SER A 154 19.09 -6.06 9.13
CA SER A 154 19.99 -5.59 8.07
C SER A 154 19.51 -6.09 6.71
N ASP A 155 19.83 -5.33 5.66
CA ASP A 155 19.48 -5.67 4.29
C ASP A 155 20.14 -7.01 3.87
N ASP A 156 21.37 -7.28 4.32
CA ASP A 156 22.08 -8.54 4.06
C ASP A 156 21.36 -9.75 4.68
N ASN A 157 20.79 -9.59 5.88
CA ASN A 157 20.02 -10.67 6.53
C ASN A 157 18.65 -10.87 5.88
N PHE A 158 18.09 -9.86 5.22
CA PHE A 158 16.82 -9.97 4.50
C PHE A 158 16.97 -10.77 3.20
N ILE A 159 18.13 -10.70 2.54
CA ILE A 159 18.38 -11.33 1.25
C ILE A 159 18.80 -12.82 1.37
N GLN A 160 19.22 -13.26 2.57
CA GLN A 160 19.67 -14.64 2.85
C GLN A 160 18.53 -15.61 3.08
#